data_AF-A0A963QPL5-F1
#
_entry.id   AF-A0A963QPL5-F1
#
_cell.length_a   1.000
_cell.length_b   1.000
_cell.length_c   1.000
_cell.angle_alpha   90.00
_cell.angle_beta   90.00
_cell.angle_gamma   90.00
#
_symmetry.space_group_name_H-M   'P 1'
#
loop_
_entity.id
_entity.type
_entity.pdbx_description
1 polymer ?
#
loop_
_entity_poly.entity_id
_entity_poly.type
_entity_poly.pdbx_seq_one_letter_code
_entity_poly.pdbx_strand_id
1 'polypeptide(L)'
;MQALWSHAINPWFDLQMGACQDFRPEPQRTHAVVGIQGLAPYWFEVNGAAFVSSKGDVTARAEAEYDLRITTRVILQPKLELKLPSQDVPELGMGGGMTGASLGLRLRYEFSPQFASYIGAQWEQSFGATKRYARAEGEDPSRFTLVLGTRFWF
;
A
#
# COMPACT_ATOMS: atom_id res chain seq x y z
N MET A 1 -13.67 8.53 -2.09
CA MET A 1 -13.09 9.87 -1.85
C MET A 1 -12.39 9.83 -0.50
N GLN A 2 -11.18 10.36 -0.42
CA GLN A 2 -10.39 10.37 0.81
C GLN A 2 -10.05 11.81 1.16
N ALA A 3 -10.36 12.21 2.39
CA ALA A 3 -9.95 13.49 2.96
C ALA A 3 -8.95 13.20 4.08
N LEU A 4 -7.70 13.63 3.91
CA LEU A 4 -6.64 13.48 4.91
C LEU A 4 -6.18 14.85 5.37
N TRP A 5 -6.11 15.02 6.68
CA TRP A 5 -5.35 16.07 7.33
C TRP A 5 -3.95 15.54 7.64
N SER A 6 -2.92 16.33 7.34
CA SER A 6 -1.53 15.97 7.59
C SER A 6 -0.90 17.01 8.51
N HIS A 7 -0.10 16.56 9.47
CA HIS A 7 0.60 17.42 10.42
C HIS A 7 1.98 16.87 10.74
N ALA A 8 3.01 17.71 10.53
CA ALA A 8 4.38 17.35 10.85
C ALA A 8 4.55 17.17 12.36
N ILE A 9 4.92 15.98 12.81
CA ILE A 9 5.29 15.73 14.21
C ILE A 9 6.76 16.11 14.41
N ASN A 10 7.61 15.83 13.41
CA ASN A 10 9.02 16.16 13.40
C ASN A 10 9.50 16.39 11.94
N PRO A 11 10.75 16.80 11.70
CA PRO A 11 11.25 17.09 10.35
C PRO A 11 11.23 15.91 9.36
N TRP A 12 11.07 14.68 9.84
CA TRP A 12 11.12 13.46 9.05
C TRP A 12 9.80 12.71 9.01
N PHE A 13 8.84 13.01 9.88
CA PHE A 13 7.60 12.26 10.06
C PHE A 13 6.39 13.17 10.21
N ASP A 14 5.38 12.89 9.41
CA ASP A 14 4.07 13.50 9.41
C ASP A 14 3.02 12.51 9.96
N LEU A 15 2.14 13.02 10.80
CA LEU A 15 0.90 12.34 11.19
C LEU A 15 -0.18 12.64 10.15
N GLN A 16 -0.83 11.62 9.66
CA GLN A 16 -2.00 11.72 8.80
C GLN A 16 -3.24 11.22 9.53
N MET A 17 -4.32 11.99 9.51
CA MET A 17 -5.60 11.60 10.07
C MET A 17 -6.69 12.00 9.09
N GLY A 18 -7.67 11.14 8.85
CA GLY A 18 -8.72 11.47 7.91
C GLY A 18 -9.84 10.46 7.81
N ALA A 19 -10.73 10.72 6.86
CA ALA A 19 -11.84 9.85 6.54
C ALA A 19 -11.76 9.45 5.07
N CYS A 20 -11.84 8.16 4.81
CA CYS A 20 -12.02 7.61 3.47
C CYS A 20 -13.45 7.08 3.34
N GLN A 21 -14.15 7.51 2.30
CA GLN A 21 -15.44 6.97 1.92
C GLN A 21 -15.29 6.24 0.60
N ASP A 22 -15.48 4.92 0.61
CA ASP A 22 -15.52 4.11 -0.61
C ASP A 22 -16.89 4.28 -1.28
N PHE A 23 -16.90 4.72 -2.55
CA PHE A 23 -18.11 4.91 -3.37
C PHE A 23 -18.34 3.75 -4.36
N ARG A 24 -17.78 2.56 -4.10
CA ARG A 24 -18.03 1.36 -4.92
C ARG A 24 -19.39 0.73 -4.58
N PRO A 25 -20.04 0.01 -5.54
CA PRO A 25 -21.32 -0.64 -5.29
C PRO A 25 -21.10 -1.82 -4.34
N GLU A 26 -21.38 -1.54 -3.06
CA GLU A 26 -21.43 -2.44 -1.91
C GLU A 26 -20.14 -3.20 -1.52
N PRO A 27 -19.77 -3.18 -0.23
CA PRO A 27 -20.32 -2.36 0.85
C PRO A 27 -19.76 -0.91 0.83
N GLN A 28 -20.65 0.09 0.87
CA GLN A 28 -20.24 1.48 1.14
C GLN A 28 -19.74 1.57 2.58
N ARG A 29 -18.45 1.82 2.76
CA ARG A 29 -17.82 1.89 4.08
C ARG A 29 -17.12 3.22 4.25
N THR A 30 -17.44 3.87 5.38
CA THR A 30 -16.69 5.00 5.89
C THR A 30 -15.59 4.45 6.79
N HIS A 31 -14.35 4.75 6.46
CA HIS A 31 -13.18 4.37 7.21
C HIS A 31 -12.56 5.61 7.83
N ALA A 32 -12.35 5.61 9.13
CA ALA A 32 -11.41 6.53 9.76
C ALA A 32 -10.00 6.01 9.53
N VAL A 33 -9.08 6.90 9.16
CA VAL A 33 -7.68 6.58 8.88
C VAL A 33 -6.80 7.39 9.81
N VAL A 34 -5.85 6.72 10.44
CA VAL A 34 -4.75 7.35 11.17
C VAL A 34 -3.46 6.69 10.72
N GLY A 35 -2.52 7.47 10.20
CA GLY A 35 -1.25 6.97 9.73
C GLY A 35 -0.10 7.90 10.05
N ILE A 36 1.11 7.37 9.89
CA ILE A 36 2.36 8.09 10.00
C ILE A 36 3.09 7.85 8.69
N GLN A 37 3.47 8.93 8.02
CA GLN A 37 4.30 8.88 6.83
C GLN A 37 5.61 9.60 7.13
N GLY A 38 6.73 9.06 6.69
CA GLY A 38 7.99 9.74 6.88
C GLY A 38 9.17 9.07 6.22
N LEU A 39 10.33 9.64 6.51
CA LEU A 39 11.61 9.22 5.97
C LEU A 39 12.45 8.62 7.10
N ALA A 40 12.56 7.30 7.11
CA ALA A 40 13.37 6.54 8.06
C ALA A 40 14.87 6.69 7.75
N PRO A 41 15.75 6.36 8.73
CA PRO A 41 17.20 6.35 8.52
C PRO A 41 17.59 5.61 7.23
N TYR A 42 18.64 6.08 6.56
CA TYR A 42 19.06 5.64 5.23
C TYR A 42 18.16 6.07 4.06
N TRP A 43 17.22 7.01 4.25
CA TRP A 43 16.30 7.49 3.19
C TRP A 43 15.27 6.46 2.72
N PHE A 44 14.81 5.61 3.64
CA PHE A 44 13.64 4.77 3.40
C PHE A 44 12.38 5.58 3.58
N GLU A 45 11.51 5.60 2.57
CA GLU A 45 10.17 6.15 2.71
C GLU A 45 9.29 5.10 3.38
N VAL A 46 8.80 5.40 4.58
CA VAL A 46 7.98 4.49 5.36
C VAL A 46 6.61 5.10 5.60
N ASN A 47 5.58 4.28 5.48
CA ASN A 47 4.21 4.65 5.78
C ASN A 47 3.59 3.55 6.64
N GLY A 48 2.99 3.92 7.76
CA GLY A 48 2.15 3.03 8.55
C GLY A 48 0.77 3.64 8.70
N ALA A 49 -0.29 2.94 8.32
CA ALA A 49 -1.65 3.43 8.45
C ALA A 49 -2.56 2.38 9.09
N ALA A 50 -3.39 2.83 10.02
CA ALA A 50 -4.48 2.08 10.60
C ALA A 50 -5.81 2.63 10.09
N PHE A 51 -6.71 1.72 9.74
CA PHE A 51 -8.02 1.98 9.19
C PHE A 51 -9.06 1.35 10.12
N VAL A 52 -10.05 2.14 10.51
CA VAL A 52 -11.18 1.68 11.32
C VAL A 52 -12.46 1.89 10.52
N SER A 53 -13.12 0.80 10.15
CA SER A 53 -14.40 0.82 9.45
C SER A 53 -15.55 1.15 10.41
N SER A 54 -16.63 1.73 9.89
CA SER A 54 -17.89 1.94 10.63
C SER A 54 -18.52 0.65 11.18
N LYS A 55 -18.17 -0.52 10.62
CA LYS A 55 -18.57 -1.85 11.13
C LYS A 55 -17.68 -2.38 12.27
N GLY A 56 -16.64 -1.65 12.67
CA GLY A 56 -15.70 -2.06 13.72
C GLY A 56 -14.49 -2.86 13.22
N ASP A 57 -14.29 -3.01 11.91
CA ASP A 57 -13.12 -3.68 11.36
C ASP A 57 -11.88 -2.78 11.44
N VAL A 58 -10.87 -3.24 12.17
CA VAL A 58 -9.57 -2.56 12.30
C VAL A 58 -8.54 -3.24 11.42
N THR A 59 -7.98 -2.49 10.47
CA THR A 59 -6.91 -2.96 9.58
C THR A 59 -5.69 -2.07 9.71
N ALA A 60 -4.51 -2.65 9.85
CA ALA A 60 -3.26 -1.92 9.75
C ALA A 60 -2.51 -2.29 8.47
N ARG A 61 -1.77 -1.32 7.93
CA ARG A 61 -0.93 -1.46 6.76
C ARG A 61 0.40 -0.79 7.02
N ALA A 62 1.47 -1.44 6.63
CA ALA A 62 2.81 -0.85 6.65
C ALA A 62 3.43 -0.96 5.27
N GLU A 63 4.00 0.13 4.79
CA GLU A 63 4.67 0.24 3.50
C GLU A 63 6.08 0.79 3.73
N ALA A 64 7.06 0.23 3.03
CA ALA A 64 8.42 0.69 3.01
C ALA A 64 8.91 0.72 1.56
N GLU A 65 9.45 1.85 1.14
CA GLU A 65 9.91 2.11 -0.21
C GLU A 65 11.30 2.73 -0.18
N TYR A 66 12.05 2.55 -1.26
CA TYR A 66 13.39 3.12 -1.37
C TYR A 66 13.69 3.56 -2.80
N ASP A 67 14.03 4.83 -3.00
CA ASP A 67 14.36 5.37 -4.32
C ASP A 67 15.87 5.22 -4.63
N LEU A 68 16.24 4.10 -5.24
CA LEU A 68 17.61 3.84 -5.68
C LEU A 68 17.85 4.49 -7.05
N ARG A 69 18.57 5.61 -7.05
CA ARG A 69 19.01 6.29 -8.28
C ARG A 69 20.19 5.56 -8.90
N ILE A 70 19.95 4.78 -9.95
CA ILE A 70 21.00 4.13 -10.75
C ILE A 70 21.69 5.15 -11.65
N THR A 71 20.92 6.08 -12.22
CA THR A 71 21.39 7.19 -13.05
C THR A 71 20.49 8.40 -12.82
N THR A 72 20.84 9.58 -13.34
CA THR A 72 20.00 10.78 -13.30
C THR A 72 18.61 10.62 -13.92
N ARG A 73 18.40 9.59 -14.75
CA ARG A 73 17.11 9.29 -15.42
C ARG A 73 16.51 7.93 -15.04
N VAL A 74 17.25 7.09 -14.31
CA VAL A 74 16.85 5.70 -14.04
C VAL A 74 16.79 5.49 -12.54
N ILE A 75 15.58 5.19 -12.05
CA ILE A 75 15.30 5.07 -10.63
C ILE A 75 14.65 3.71 -10.40
N LEU A 76 15.26 2.91 -9.56
CA LEU A 76 14.74 1.62 -9.14
C LEU A 76 14.13 1.78 -7.75
N GLN A 77 12.87 1.41 -7.62
CA GLN A 77 12.07 1.58 -6.42
C GLN A 77 11.58 0.20 -5.94
N PRO A 78 12.37 -0.50 -5.10
CA PRO A 78 11.84 -1.60 -4.31
C PRO A 78 10.79 -1.10 -3.32
N LYS A 79 9.72 -1.86 -3.17
CA LYS A 79 8.60 -1.61 -2.26
C LYS A 79 8.30 -2.89 -1.49
N LEU A 80 8.09 -2.77 -0.19
CA LEU A 80 7.53 -3.80 0.67
C LEU A 80 6.21 -3.26 1.25
N GLU A 81 5.15 -4.06 1.18
CA GLU A 81 3.87 -3.75 1.81
C GLU A 81 3.42 -4.93 2.66
N LEU A 82 2.97 -4.65 3.88
CA LEU A 82 2.46 -5.61 4.84
C LEU A 82 1.02 -5.25 5.22
N LYS A 83 0.14 -6.25 5.22
CA LYS A 83 -1.28 -6.12 5.60
C LYS A 83 -1.53 -6.89 6.90
N LEU A 84 -2.01 -6.16 7.91
CA LEU A 84 -2.14 -6.61 9.30
C LEU A 84 -3.53 -6.27 9.86
N PRO A 85 -4.61 -6.93 9.42
CA PRO A 85 -5.91 -6.82 10.07
C PRO A 85 -5.92 -7.37 11.50
N SER A 86 -6.63 -6.69 12.39
CA SER A 86 -6.75 -7.08 13.80
C SER A 86 -7.75 -8.21 14.02
N GLN A 87 -8.73 -8.36 13.11
CA GLN A 87 -9.81 -9.34 13.21
C GLN A 87 -10.08 -9.99 11.85
N ASP A 88 -10.74 -11.15 11.87
CA ASP A 88 -11.24 -11.75 10.63
C ASP A 88 -12.26 -10.80 9.99
N VAL A 89 -12.05 -10.46 8.73
CA VAL A 89 -12.97 -9.68 7.89
C VAL A 89 -13.37 -10.57 6.71
N PRO A 90 -14.35 -11.48 6.89
CA PRO A 90 -14.75 -12.45 5.86
C PRO A 90 -15.25 -11.78 4.58
N GLU A 91 -15.86 -10.60 4.71
CA GLU A 91 -16.34 -9.77 3.59
C GLU A 91 -15.21 -9.30 2.65
N LEU A 92 -13.95 -9.33 3.11
CA LEU A 92 -12.75 -9.00 2.33
C LEU A 92 -11.85 -10.21 2.07
N GLY A 93 -12.29 -11.43 2.44
CA GLY A 93 -11.48 -12.65 2.37
C GLY A 93 -10.25 -12.63 3.29
N MET A 94 -10.17 -11.68 4.23
CA MET A 94 -9.01 -11.47 5.09
C MET A 94 -9.22 -12.11 6.46
N GLY A 95 -8.30 -12.96 6.89
CA GLY A 95 -8.26 -13.46 8.27
C GLY A 95 -7.73 -12.43 9.27
N GLY A 96 -7.84 -12.68 10.56
CA GLY A 96 -7.15 -11.91 11.60
C GLY A 96 -5.65 -12.21 11.61
N GLY A 97 -4.82 -11.19 11.88
CA GLY A 97 -3.37 -11.27 11.95
C GLY A 97 -2.67 -10.76 10.68
N MET A 98 -1.45 -11.25 10.40
CA MET A 98 -0.76 -10.93 9.15
C MET A 98 -1.39 -11.72 7.99
N THR A 99 -2.05 -11.01 7.09
CA THR A 99 -2.84 -11.63 6.01
C THR A 99 -2.14 -11.63 4.68
N GLY A 100 -1.23 -10.69 4.47
CA GLY A 100 -0.55 -10.54 3.19
C GLY A 100 0.75 -9.77 3.33
N ALA A 101 1.72 -10.15 2.51
CA ALA A 101 2.88 -9.34 2.22
C ALA A 101 3.01 -9.19 0.70
N SER A 102 3.38 -8.01 0.24
CA SER A 102 3.70 -7.74 -1.16
C SER A 102 5.12 -7.21 -1.27
N LEU A 103 5.87 -7.78 -2.22
CA LEU A 103 7.15 -7.28 -2.67
C LEU A 103 6.98 -6.72 -4.07
N GLY A 104 7.19 -5.41 -4.20
CA GLY A 104 7.18 -4.69 -5.46
C GLY A 104 8.58 -4.28 -5.87
N LEU A 105 8.84 -4.27 -7.17
CA LEU A 105 10.00 -3.65 -7.76
C LEU A 105 9.56 -2.83 -8.96
N ARG A 106 9.77 -1.52 -8.92
CA ARG A 106 9.40 -0.60 -10.00
C ARG A 106 10.62 0.10 -10.56
N LEU A 107 10.79 0.06 -11.86
CA LEU A 107 11.79 0.82 -12.59
C LEU A 107 11.10 2.03 -13.25
N ARG A 108 11.55 3.23 -12.88
CA ARG A 108 11.13 4.51 -13.47
C ARG A 108 12.23 5.02 -14.39
N TYR A 109 11.85 5.34 -15.63
CA TYR A 109 12.70 5.99 -16.62
C TYR A 109 12.16 7.38 -16.94
N GLU A 110 12.96 8.41 -16.65
CA GLU A 110 12.62 9.81 -16.87
C GLU A 110 13.25 10.29 -18.19
N PHE A 111 12.43 10.41 -19.25
CA PHE A 111 12.87 10.99 -20.52
C PHE A 111 13.05 12.50 -20.38
N SER A 112 12.10 13.13 -19.69
CA SER A 112 12.15 14.51 -19.23
C SER A 112 11.45 14.60 -17.85
N PRO A 113 11.64 15.68 -17.08
CA PRO A 113 10.91 15.87 -15.83
C PRO A 113 9.39 15.79 -16.00
N GLN A 114 8.87 16.19 -17.17
CA GLN A 114 7.45 16.17 -17.50
C GLN A 114 6.95 14.80 -18.00
N PHE A 115 7.84 13.90 -18.43
CA PHE A 115 7.47 12.63 -19.04
C PHE A 115 8.35 11.49 -18.54
N ALA A 116 7.73 10.59 -17.76
CA ALA A 116 8.39 9.42 -17.20
C ALA A 116 7.56 8.16 -17.45
N SER A 117 8.21 7.08 -17.89
CA SER A 117 7.58 5.76 -18.00
C SER A 117 8.03 4.87 -16.85
N TYR A 118 7.16 3.97 -16.42
CA TYR A 118 7.47 3.00 -15.38
C TYR A 118 7.03 1.60 -15.77
N ILE A 119 7.89 0.64 -15.42
CA ILE A 119 7.62 -0.79 -15.47
C ILE A 119 7.79 -1.34 -14.06
N GLY A 120 6.91 -2.22 -13.62
CA GLY A 120 7.00 -2.82 -12.31
C GLY A 120 6.56 -4.26 -12.29
N ALA A 121 7.13 -5.01 -11.37
CA ALA A 121 6.70 -6.34 -10.99
C ALA A 121 6.28 -6.30 -9.52
N GLN A 122 5.18 -6.95 -9.19
CA GLN A 122 4.71 -7.11 -7.82
C GLN A 122 4.41 -8.57 -7.58
N TRP A 123 4.96 -9.09 -6.50
CA TRP A 123 4.66 -10.41 -5.99
C TRP A 123 3.94 -10.26 -4.66
N GLU A 124 2.71 -10.77 -4.60
CA GLU A 124 1.88 -10.77 -3.41
C GLU A 124 1.75 -12.20 -2.89
N GLN A 125 1.87 -12.38 -1.58
CA GLN A 125 1.66 -13.65 -0.92
C GLN A 125 0.68 -13.47 0.25
N SER A 126 -0.35 -14.30 0.27
CA SER A 126 -1.33 -14.40 1.35
C SER A 126 -0.83 -15.33 2.46
N PHE A 127 -1.12 -14.98 3.70
CA PHE A 127 -0.72 -15.68 4.91
C PHE A 127 -1.94 -16.04 5.79
N GLY A 128 -1.74 -16.87 6.82
CA GLY A 128 -2.75 -17.16 7.84
C GLY A 128 -4.05 -17.74 7.29
N ALA A 129 -5.18 -17.29 7.84
CA ALA A 129 -6.50 -17.72 7.39
C ALA A 129 -6.86 -17.20 5.98
N THR A 130 -6.35 -16.02 5.57
CA THR A 130 -6.47 -15.50 4.20
C THR A 130 -5.97 -16.50 3.16
N LYS A 131 -4.85 -17.16 3.43
CA LYS A 131 -4.33 -18.22 2.55
C LYS A 131 -5.29 -19.43 2.44
N ARG A 132 -6.00 -19.76 3.53
CA ARG A 132 -7.00 -20.85 3.52
C ARG A 132 -8.25 -20.45 2.77
N TYR A 133 -8.72 -19.21 2.94
CA TYR A 133 -9.84 -18.67 2.18
C TYR A 133 -9.55 -18.65 0.67
N ALA A 134 -8.40 -18.10 0.27
CA ALA A 134 -7.98 -18.10 -1.13
C ALA A 134 -7.98 -19.52 -1.73
N ARG A 135 -7.39 -20.50 -1.03
CA ARG A 135 -7.40 -21.90 -1.49
C ARG A 135 -8.80 -22.53 -1.54
N ALA A 136 -9.68 -22.19 -0.60
CA ALA A 136 -11.04 -22.73 -0.57
C ALA A 136 -11.88 -22.20 -1.75
N GLU A 137 -11.59 -20.99 -2.22
CA GLU A 137 -12.20 -20.38 -3.41
C GLU A 137 -11.51 -20.79 -4.72
N GLY A 138 -10.46 -21.62 -4.65
CA GLY A 138 -9.68 -22.04 -5.81
C GLY A 138 -8.70 -20.99 -6.33
N GLU A 139 -8.49 -19.91 -5.58
CA GLU A 139 -7.50 -18.88 -5.89
C GLU A 139 -6.10 -19.27 -5.44
N ASP A 140 -5.11 -18.84 -6.20
CA ASP A 140 -3.71 -19.02 -5.86
C ASP A 140 -3.32 -18.04 -4.74
N PRO A 141 -2.80 -18.52 -3.60
CA PRO A 141 -2.42 -17.65 -2.48
C PRO A 141 -1.15 -16.84 -2.76
N SER A 142 -0.56 -16.97 -3.95
CA SER A 142 0.53 -16.16 -4.45
C SER A 142 0.16 -15.58 -5.81
N ARG A 143 0.30 -14.27 -5.98
CA ARG A 143 -0.05 -13.58 -7.22
C ARG A 143 1.14 -12.77 -7.71
N PHE A 144 1.44 -12.89 -9.00
CA PHE A 144 2.44 -12.06 -9.66
C PHE A 144 1.73 -11.11 -10.63
N THR A 145 2.04 -9.83 -10.51
CA THR A 145 1.42 -8.76 -11.30
C THR A 145 2.51 -7.95 -11.98
N LEU A 146 2.36 -7.74 -13.29
CA LEU A 146 3.19 -6.80 -14.05
C LEU A 146 2.39 -5.51 -14.28
N VAL A 147 3.04 -4.38 -14.05
CA VAL A 147 2.45 -3.05 -14.22
C VAL A 147 3.30 -2.26 -15.19
N LEU A 148 2.65 -1.70 -16.20
CA LEU A 148 3.24 -0.76 -17.14
C LEU A 148 2.42 0.53 -17.08
N GLY A 149 3.08 1.67 -16.97
CA GLY A 149 2.38 2.93 -17.03
C GLY A 149 3.31 4.09 -17.36
N THR A 150 2.70 5.23 -17.61
CA THR A 150 3.41 6.46 -17.97
C THR A 150 2.81 7.61 -17.19
N ARG A 151 3.65 8.51 -16.71
CA ARG A 151 3.31 9.73 -16.00
C ARG A 151 3.66 10.92 -16.88
N PHE A 152 2.71 11.84 -17.02
CA PHE A 152 2.90 13.11 -17.71
C PHE A 152 2.28 14.26 -16.91
N TRP A 153 2.90 15.44 -16.95
CA TRP A 153 2.34 16.68 -16.41
C TRP A 153 2.72 17.86 -17.31
N PHE A 154 1.92 18.94 -17.31
CA PHE A 154 2.10 20.15 -18.10
C PHE A 154 2.17 21.40 -17.24
#